data_AF-A0A084IGU2-F1
#
_entry.id   AF-A0A084IGU2-F1
#
_cell.length_a   1.000
_cell.length_b   1.000
_cell.length_c   1.000
_cell.angle_alpha   90.00
_cell.angle_beta   90.00
_cell.angle_gamma   90.00
#
_symmetry.space_group_name_H-M   'P 1'
#
loop_
_entity.id
_entity.type
_entity.pdbx_description
1 polymer ?
#
loop_
_entity_poly.entity_id
_entity_poly.type
_entity_poly.pdbx_seq_one_letter_code
_entity_poly.pdbx_strand_id
1 'polypeptide(L)'
;MAGALPAALLAAWVGYGQIKTNREKLRWDLYQRRFRVFEFAVRDYQTLLESPTLDTQEAKEIQRQFIEVKLESQFLFRSGSRIQQIMDSIDTDAAIVVGIRRMFKAGNRGLPPPLVAEEDEKVIKALGDIGKAIPDLQEALSEYLSFESVERPRRYLIGGRLSELINEFQLLIAKSARTITGLFSS
;
A
#
# COMPACT_ATOMS: atom_id res chain seq x y z
N MET A 1 -36.92 46.46 -11.00
CA MET A 1 -36.34 45.24 -10.35
C MET A 1 -36.77 43.93 -11.02
N ALA A 2 -37.09 43.90 -12.33
CA ALA A 2 -37.70 42.72 -12.98
C ALA A 2 -36.72 41.62 -13.46
N GLY A 3 -35.40 41.85 -13.43
CA GLY A 3 -34.39 40.88 -13.89
C GLY A 3 -33.76 40.00 -12.81
N ALA A 4 -34.08 40.22 -11.53
CA ALA A 4 -33.37 39.58 -10.42
C ALA A 4 -33.77 38.10 -10.20
N LEU A 5 -35.03 37.75 -10.45
CA LEU A 5 -35.55 36.39 -10.28
C LEU A 5 -34.92 35.35 -11.24
N PRO A 6 -34.87 35.57 -12.57
CA PRO A 6 -34.24 34.61 -13.48
C PRO A 6 -32.73 34.48 -13.24
N ALA A 7 -32.05 35.57 -12.87
CA ALA A 7 -30.64 35.54 -12.50
C ALA A 7 -30.41 34.71 -11.23
N ALA A 8 -31.27 34.85 -10.21
CA ALA A 8 -31.19 34.08 -8.97
C ALA A 8 -31.43 32.57 -9.20
N LEU A 9 -32.39 32.21 -10.06
CA LEU A 9 -32.66 30.80 -10.41
C LEU A 9 -31.49 30.15 -11.16
N LEU A 10 -30.88 30.88 -12.12
CA LEU A 10 -29.67 30.41 -12.81
C LEU A 10 -28.49 30.26 -11.85
N ALA A 11 -28.29 31.22 -10.94
CA ALA A 11 -27.26 31.12 -9.92
C ALA A 11 -27.48 29.93 -8.99
N ALA A 12 -28.72 29.68 -8.56
CA ALA A 12 -29.08 28.51 -7.75
C ALA A 12 -28.83 27.18 -8.49
N TRP A 13 -29.13 27.11 -9.79
CA TRP A 13 -28.87 25.94 -10.62
C TRP A 13 -27.36 25.65 -10.76
N VAL A 14 -26.57 26.69 -11.05
CA VAL A 14 -25.10 26.57 -11.13
C VAL A 14 -24.51 26.16 -9.78
N GLY A 15 -24.98 26.77 -8.68
CA GLY A 15 -24.56 26.40 -7.33
C GLY A 15 -24.89 24.94 -6.98
N TYR A 16 -26.08 24.46 -7.34
CA TYR A 16 -26.45 23.06 -7.17
C TYR A 16 -25.53 22.12 -7.95
N GLY A 17 -25.21 22.46 -9.21
CA GLY A 17 -24.24 21.74 -10.01
C GLY A 17 -22.85 21.66 -9.36
N GLN A 18 -22.35 22.80 -8.84
CA GLN A 18 -21.06 22.87 -8.15
C GLN A 18 -21.03 22.01 -6.88
N ILE A 19 -22.10 22.00 -6.09
CA ILE A 19 -22.20 21.16 -4.88
C ILE A 19 -22.14 19.67 -5.24
N LYS A 20 -22.88 19.26 -6.28
CA LYS A 20 -22.87 17.87 -6.75
C LYS A 20 -21.48 17.45 -7.23
N THR A 21 -20.84 18.26 -8.08
CA THR A 21 -19.48 17.98 -8.58
C THR A 21 -18.46 17.94 -7.44
N ASN A 22 -18.53 18.86 -6.48
CA ASN A 22 -17.61 18.88 -5.35
C ASN A 22 -17.76 17.64 -4.46
N ARG A 23 -18.98 17.14 -4.25
CA ARG A 23 -19.21 15.87 -3.54
C ARG A 23 -18.57 14.69 -4.27
N GLU A 24 -18.76 14.59 -5.58
CA GLU A 24 -18.17 13.51 -6.38
C GLU A 24 -16.63 13.56 -6.36
N LYS A 25 -16.04 14.76 -6.48
CA LYS A 25 -14.59 14.96 -6.34
C LYS A 25 -14.06 14.55 -4.97
N LEU A 26 -14.73 14.97 -3.89
CA LEU A 26 -14.32 14.60 -2.53
C LEU A 26 -14.34 13.09 -2.31
N ARG A 27 -15.37 12.40 -2.85
CA ARG A 27 -15.46 10.93 -2.79
C ARG A 27 -14.32 10.28 -3.57
N TRP A 28 -13.99 10.82 -4.74
CA TRP A 28 -12.88 10.35 -5.56
C TRP A 28 -11.52 10.53 -4.87
N ASP A 29 -11.27 11.70 -4.28
CA ASP A 29 -10.03 11.99 -3.58
C ASP A 29 -9.85 11.07 -2.36
N LEU A 30 -10.94 10.83 -1.62
CA LEU A 30 -10.94 9.91 -0.49
C LEU A 30 -10.67 8.46 -0.94
N TYR A 31 -11.24 8.04 -2.07
CA TYR A 31 -10.95 6.73 -2.66
C TYR A 31 -9.47 6.61 -3.02
N GLN A 32 -8.91 7.59 -3.74
CA GLN A 32 -7.51 7.58 -4.15
C GLN A 32 -6.57 7.50 -2.95
N ARG A 33 -6.87 8.26 -1.88
CA ARG A 33 -6.09 8.22 -0.63
C ARG A 33 -6.16 6.85 0.05
N ARG A 34 -7.34 6.21 0.09
CA ARG A 34 -7.48 4.86 0.66
C ARG A 34 -6.78 3.79 -0.15
N PHE A 35 -6.87 3.87 -1.47
CA PHE A 35 -6.19 2.93 -2.37
C PHE A 35 -4.67 3.08 -2.32
N ARG A 36 -4.18 4.31 -2.15
CA ARG A 36 -2.75 4.62 -1.97
C ARG A 36 -2.11 3.81 -0.82
N VAL A 37 -2.87 3.51 0.24
CA VAL A 37 -2.42 2.67 1.37
C VAL A 37 -2.02 1.27 0.91
N PHE A 38 -2.86 0.65 0.10
CA PHE A 38 -2.54 -0.65 -0.49
C PHE A 38 -1.35 -0.57 -1.45
N GLU A 39 -1.35 0.43 -2.34
CA GLU A 39 -0.31 0.59 -3.35
C GLU A 39 1.09 0.71 -2.73
N PHE A 40 1.24 1.52 -1.68
CA PHE A 40 2.54 1.70 -1.03
C PHE A 40 2.96 0.52 -0.18
N ALA A 41 2.03 -0.20 0.46
CA ALA A 41 2.34 -1.43 1.16
C ALA A 41 2.91 -2.51 0.21
N VAL A 42 2.31 -2.65 -0.98
CA VAL A 42 2.79 -3.58 -2.00
C VAL A 42 4.15 -3.15 -2.55
N ARG A 43 4.34 -1.86 -2.86
CA ARG A 43 5.61 -1.34 -3.38
C ARG A 43 6.76 -1.49 -2.38
N ASP A 44 6.51 -1.23 -1.11
CA ASP A 44 7.51 -1.41 -0.07
C ASP A 44 7.90 -2.89 0.04
N TYR A 45 6.92 -3.79 0.06
CA TYR A 45 7.17 -5.23 0.05
C TYR A 45 7.96 -5.69 -1.20
N GLN A 46 7.61 -5.20 -2.39
CA GLN A 46 8.37 -5.48 -3.62
C GLN A 46 9.82 -5.01 -3.49
N THR A 47 10.03 -3.80 -2.96
CA THR A 47 11.36 -3.24 -2.73
C THR A 47 12.16 -4.13 -1.77
N LEU A 48 11.53 -4.61 -0.69
CA LEU A 48 12.14 -5.55 0.25
C LEU A 48 12.46 -6.90 -0.39
N LEU A 49 11.69 -7.39 -1.35
CA LEU A 49 11.99 -8.64 -2.04
C LEU A 49 13.13 -8.50 -3.07
N GLU A 50 13.10 -7.42 -3.85
CA GLU A 50 13.95 -7.28 -5.03
C GLU A 50 15.32 -6.66 -4.73
N SER A 51 15.41 -5.83 -3.69
CA SER A 51 16.63 -5.07 -3.41
C SER A 51 17.49 -5.76 -2.34
N PRO A 52 18.60 -6.42 -2.71
CA PRO A 52 19.53 -7.00 -1.73
C PRO A 52 20.17 -5.92 -0.84
N THR A 53 20.26 -4.68 -1.32
CA THR A 53 20.70 -3.53 -0.53
C THR A 53 19.65 -2.42 -0.54
N LEU A 54 19.12 -2.09 0.64
CA LEU A 54 18.08 -1.06 0.84
C LEU A 54 18.66 0.36 1.03
N ASP A 55 19.81 0.63 0.38
CA ASP A 55 20.52 1.90 0.49
C ASP A 55 20.36 2.81 -0.72
N THR A 56 19.72 2.32 -1.78
CA THR A 56 19.39 3.14 -2.94
C THR A 56 18.46 4.28 -2.49
N GLN A 57 18.60 5.44 -3.14
CA GLN A 57 17.74 6.58 -2.85
C GLN A 57 16.27 6.26 -3.11
N GLU A 58 15.99 5.43 -4.11
CA GLU A 58 14.66 4.93 -4.44
C GLU A 58 14.07 4.05 -3.33
N ALA A 59 14.83 3.08 -2.80
CA ALA A 59 14.32 2.23 -1.71
C ALA A 59 14.01 3.02 -0.44
N LYS A 60 14.85 4.03 -0.11
CA LYS A 60 14.61 4.93 1.02
C LYS A 60 13.37 5.80 0.81
N GLU A 61 13.15 6.26 -0.42
CA GLU A 61 11.97 7.04 -0.77
C GLU A 61 10.70 6.21 -0.64
N ILE A 62 10.70 4.96 -1.12
CA ILE A 62 9.55 4.06 -1.01
C ILE A 62 9.23 3.77 0.47
N GLN A 63 10.24 3.50 1.29
CA GLN A 63 10.05 3.32 2.74
C GLN A 63 9.48 4.57 3.41
N ARG A 64 9.98 5.75 3.05
CA ARG A 64 9.44 7.01 3.58
C ARG A 64 7.97 7.17 3.21
N GLN A 65 7.63 6.94 1.94
CA GLN A 65 6.26 7.03 1.44
C GLN A 65 5.34 6.01 2.12
N PHE A 66 5.83 4.80 2.38
CA PHE A 66 5.11 3.81 3.16
C PHE A 66 4.82 4.29 4.59
N ILE A 67 5.81 4.83 5.31
CA ILE A 67 5.63 5.37 6.66
C ILE A 67 4.63 6.54 6.65
N GLU A 68 4.74 7.47 5.69
CA GLU A 68 3.80 8.58 5.54
C GLU A 68 2.37 8.05 5.36
N VAL A 69 2.19 7.09 4.48
CA VAL A 69 0.88 6.53 4.16
C VAL A 69 0.31 5.67 5.29
N LYS A 70 1.17 4.99 6.04
CA LYS A 70 0.82 4.33 7.31
C LYS A 70 0.27 5.34 8.31
N LEU A 71 0.92 6.48 8.49
CA LEU A 71 0.43 7.55 9.38
C LEU A 71 -0.87 8.16 8.84
N GLU A 72 -0.97 8.42 7.54
CA GLU A 72 -2.21 8.90 6.91
C GLU A 72 -3.38 7.92 7.11
N SER A 73 -3.11 6.61 7.08
CA SER A 73 -4.12 5.57 7.31
C SER A 73 -4.82 5.72 8.66
N GLN A 74 -4.14 6.27 9.68
CA GLN A 74 -4.73 6.53 10.99
C GLN A 74 -5.89 7.52 10.94
N PHE A 75 -5.86 8.45 9.97
CA PHE A 75 -6.89 9.45 9.76
C PHE A 75 -7.93 9.03 8.72
N LEU A 76 -7.57 8.16 7.77
CA LEU A 76 -8.45 7.72 6.69
C LEU A 76 -9.44 6.63 7.10
N PHE A 77 -9.08 5.85 8.13
CA PHE A 77 -9.86 4.72 8.62
C PHE A 77 -10.29 4.93 10.07
N ARG A 78 -11.26 4.12 10.52
CA ARG A 78 -11.71 4.15 11.91
C ARG A 78 -10.55 3.77 12.84
N SER A 79 -10.50 4.40 14.00
CA SER A 79 -9.51 4.09 15.04
C SER A 79 -9.60 2.61 15.45
N GLY A 80 -8.45 1.95 15.57
CA GLY A 80 -8.40 0.53 15.91
C GLY A 80 -8.88 -0.39 14.78
N SER A 81 -8.99 0.10 13.55
CA SER A 81 -9.31 -0.73 12.40
C SER A 81 -8.25 -1.81 12.17
N ARG A 82 -8.68 -2.97 11.67
CA ARG A 82 -7.79 -4.08 11.25
C ARG A 82 -6.69 -3.59 10.29
N ILE A 83 -6.99 -2.58 9.46
CA ILE A 83 -6.05 -1.94 8.53
C ILE A 83 -4.83 -1.37 9.27
N GLN A 84 -5.03 -0.65 10.37
CA GLN A 84 -3.93 -0.05 11.14
C GLN A 84 -3.02 -1.14 11.70
N GLN A 85 -3.63 -2.19 12.28
CA GLN A 85 -2.89 -3.33 12.85
C GLN A 85 -2.05 -4.06 11.79
N ILE A 86 -2.61 -4.25 10.59
CA ILE A 86 -1.90 -4.88 9.47
C ILE A 86 -0.76 -3.99 8.97
N MET A 87 -0.97 -2.67 8.87
CA MET A 87 0.09 -1.73 8.48
C MET A 87 1.21 -1.68 9.54
N ASP A 88 0.87 -1.78 10.82
CA ASP A 88 1.83 -1.87 11.92
C ASP A 88 2.65 -3.17 11.88
N SER A 89 2.02 -4.30 11.57
CA SER A 89 2.75 -5.57 11.41
C SER A 89 3.70 -5.52 10.22
N ILE A 90 3.25 -4.99 9.08
CA ILE A 90 4.09 -4.83 7.88
C ILE A 90 5.32 -3.96 8.20
N ASP A 91 5.14 -2.82 8.86
CA ASP A 91 6.24 -1.92 9.24
C ASP A 91 7.23 -2.58 10.21
N THR A 92 6.72 -3.35 11.17
CA THR A 92 7.54 -4.08 12.15
C THR A 92 8.42 -5.12 11.44
N ASP A 93 7.82 -5.93 10.57
CA ASP A 93 8.54 -6.95 9.81
C ASP A 93 9.51 -6.32 8.79
N ALA A 94 9.11 -5.22 8.15
CA ALA A 94 9.97 -4.45 7.25
C ALA A 94 11.20 -3.91 7.99
N ALA A 95 11.03 -3.39 9.21
CA ALA A 95 12.12 -2.92 10.04
C ALA A 95 13.11 -4.04 10.40
N ILE A 96 12.64 -5.27 10.64
CA ILE A 96 13.50 -6.46 10.85
C ILE A 96 14.35 -6.70 9.60
N VAL A 97 13.73 -6.77 8.42
CA VAL A 97 14.43 -7.00 7.14
C VAL A 97 15.48 -5.92 6.89
N VAL A 98 15.12 -4.65 7.07
CA VAL A 98 16.02 -3.51 6.89
C VAL A 98 17.19 -3.55 7.87
N GLY A 99 16.89 -3.77 9.15
CA GLY A 99 17.89 -3.83 10.21
C GLY A 99 18.94 -4.90 9.93
N ILE A 100 18.50 -6.12 9.66
CA ILE A 100 19.38 -7.26 9.40
C ILE A 100 20.23 -7.02 8.14
N ARG A 101 19.63 -6.58 7.03
CA ARG A 101 20.38 -6.30 5.80
C ARG A 101 21.41 -5.18 5.96
N ARG A 102 21.11 -4.14 6.75
CA ARG A 102 22.08 -3.08 7.07
C ARG A 102 23.23 -3.60 7.93
N MET A 103 22.95 -4.45 8.92
CA MET A 103 24.00 -5.06 9.75
C MET A 103 24.98 -5.90 8.91
N PHE A 104 24.48 -6.69 7.97
CA PHE A 104 25.33 -7.49 7.08
C PHE A 104 26.13 -6.66 6.09
N LYS A 105 25.59 -5.54 5.59
CA LYS A 105 26.30 -4.64 4.68
C LYS A 105 27.41 -3.84 5.38
N ALA A 106 27.23 -3.48 6.65
CA ALA A 106 28.18 -2.66 7.42
C ALA A 106 29.49 -3.38 7.81
N GLY A 107 29.72 -4.61 7.32
CA GLY A 107 31.02 -5.29 7.44
C GLY A 107 31.10 -6.41 8.48
N ASN A 108 29.99 -6.85 9.08
CA ASN A 108 29.99 -7.99 10.01
C ASN A 108 30.04 -9.36 9.31
N ARG A 109 31.00 -9.56 8.40
CA ARG A 109 31.39 -10.89 7.89
C ARG A 109 32.17 -11.74 8.92
N GLY A 110 32.11 -11.38 10.20
CA GLY A 110 32.74 -12.09 11.32
C GLY A 110 31.78 -12.95 12.14
N LEU A 111 30.48 -13.00 11.78
CA LEU A 111 29.52 -13.88 12.44
C LEU A 111 29.81 -15.34 12.04
N PRO A 112 29.95 -16.27 12.99
CA PRO A 112 30.06 -17.69 12.67
C PRO A 112 28.85 -18.16 11.84
N PRO A 113 29.02 -19.09 10.89
CA PRO A 113 27.97 -19.50 9.94
C PRO A 113 26.59 -19.83 10.57
N PRO A 114 26.49 -20.42 11.77
CA PRO A 114 25.20 -20.66 12.43
C PRO A 114 24.39 -19.39 12.73
N LEU A 115 25.06 -18.29 13.07
CA LEU A 115 24.39 -17.01 13.37
C LEU A 115 23.91 -16.31 12.10
N VAL A 116 24.60 -16.51 10.97
CA VAL A 116 24.15 -15.99 9.67
C VAL A 116 22.85 -16.67 9.25
N ALA A 117 22.79 -18.00 9.41
CA ALA A 117 21.59 -18.78 9.08
C ALA A 117 20.38 -18.38 9.94
N GLU A 118 20.57 -18.09 11.23
CA GLU A 118 19.48 -17.64 12.11
C GLU A 118 18.90 -16.27 11.68
N GLU A 119 19.77 -15.33 11.29
CA GLU A 119 19.33 -14.02 10.82
C GLU A 119 18.67 -14.09 9.44
N ASP A 120 19.17 -14.95 8.54
CA ASP A 120 18.52 -15.22 7.26
C ASP A 120 17.12 -15.83 7.45
N GLU A 121 16.94 -16.74 8.42
CA GLU A 121 15.63 -17.30 8.76
C GLU A 121 14.67 -16.20 9.25
N LYS A 122 15.14 -15.27 10.09
CA LYS A 122 14.34 -14.11 10.54
C LYS A 122 13.90 -13.24 9.36
N VAL A 123 14.80 -12.98 8.40
CA VAL A 123 14.47 -12.21 7.18
C VAL A 123 13.44 -12.93 6.33
N ILE A 124 13.62 -14.23 6.09
CA ILE A 124 12.69 -15.05 5.30
C ILE A 124 11.31 -15.07 5.96
N LYS A 125 11.27 -15.26 7.28
CA LYS A 125 10.03 -15.25 8.05
C LYS A 125 9.33 -13.89 7.96
N ALA A 126 10.04 -12.80 8.21
CA ALA A 126 9.49 -11.45 8.13
C ALA A 126 8.92 -11.14 6.73
N LEU A 127 9.65 -11.48 5.66
CA LEU A 127 9.15 -11.34 4.29
C LEU A 127 7.91 -12.21 4.04
N GLY A 128 7.91 -13.44 4.55
CA GLY A 128 6.75 -14.33 4.46
C GLY A 128 5.52 -13.79 5.19
N ASP A 129 5.72 -13.17 6.35
CA ASP A 129 4.65 -12.61 7.17
C ASP A 129 4.11 -11.30 6.56
N ILE A 130 4.95 -10.43 6.00
CA ILE A 130 4.50 -9.31 5.15
C ILE A 130 3.70 -9.83 3.96
N GLY A 131 4.20 -10.86 3.27
CA GLY A 131 3.53 -11.46 2.12
C GLY A 131 2.12 -11.98 2.42
N LYS A 132 1.87 -12.47 3.64
CA LYS A 132 0.53 -12.86 4.12
C LYS A 132 -0.32 -11.66 4.55
N ALA A 133 0.32 -10.63 5.11
CA ALA A 133 -0.35 -9.41 5.56
C ALA A 133 -0.94 -8.58 4.39
N ILE A 134 -0.34 -8.65 3.20
CA ILE A 134 -0.84 -7.91 2.02
C ILE A 134 -2.26 -8.37 1.56
N PRO A 135 -2.54 -9.68 1.38
CA PRO A 135 -3.90 -10.15 1.13
C PRO A 135 -4.90 -9.75 2.21
N ASP A 136 -4.50 -9.82 3.48
CA ASP A 136 -5.32 -9.40 4.62
C ASP A 136 -5.63 -7.89 4.56
N LEU A 137 -4.65 -7.08 4.15
CA LEU A 137 -4.83 -5.65 3.93
C LEU A 137 -5.82 -5.39 2.79
N GLN A 138 -5.72 -6.14 1.70
CA GLN A 138 -6.65 -6.04 0.57
C GLN A 138 -8.09 -6.38 1.00
N GLU A 139 -8.27 -7.46 1.76
CA GLU A 139 -9.56 -7.86 2.31
C GLU A 139 -10.11 -6.76 3.23
N ALA A 140 -9.32 -6.27 4.17
CA ALA A 140 -9.73 -5.22 5.10
C ALA A 140 -10.09 -3.90 4.40
N LEU A 141 -9.40 -3.57 3.30
CA LEU A 141 -9.69 -2.38 2.49
C LEU A 141 -10.93 -2.52 1.62
N SER A 142 -11.39 -3.75 1.32
CA SER A 142 -12.56 -3.98 0.46
C SER A 142 -13.83 -3.31 1.00
N GLU A 143 -13.99 -3.23 2.32
CA GLU A 143 -15.08 -2.50 3.00
C GLU A 143 -15.07 -1.00 2.62
N TYR A 144 -13.89 -0.42 2.48
CA TYR A 144 -13.69 1.00 2.23
C TYR A 144 -13.59 1.37 0.75
N LEU A 145 -13.41 0.36 -0.11
CA LEU A 145 -13.24 0.46 -1.57
C LEU A 145 -14.49 0.01 -2.36
N SER A 146 -15.49 -0.62 -1.73
CA SER A 146 -16.69 -1.12 -2.40
C SER A 146 -17.64 -0.01 -2.87
N PHE A 147 -18.04 -0.11 -4.14
CA PHE A 147 -18.65 0.96 -4.97
C PHE A 147 -20.18 1.09 -4.87
N GLU A 148 -20.89 0.30 -4.08
CA GLU A 148 -22.36 0.22 -4.16
C GLU A 148 -23.10 1.52 -3.78
N SER A 149 -22.43 2.48 -3.14
CA SER A 149 -23.03 3.79 -2.81
C SER A 149 -22.68 4.91 -3.79
N VAL A 150 -21.85 4.67 -4.82
CA VAL A 150 -21.48 5.69 -5.81
C VAL A 150 -22.37 5.53 -7.03
N GLU A 151 -23.50 6.24 -7.04
CA GLU A 151 -24.20 6.55 -8.30
C GLU A 151 -23.17 7.07 -9.30
N ARG A 152 -23.01 6.31 -10.37
CA ARG A 152 -21.87 6.37 -11.30
C ARG A 152 -21.69 7.78 -11.89
N PRO A 153 -20.41 8.20 -12.06
CA PRO A 153 -20.01 8.70 -13.36
C PRO A 153 -18.78 7.95 -13.89
N ARG A 154 -18.93 7.48 -15.13
CA ARG A 154 -17.94 6.95 -16.08
C ARG A 154 -16.99 5.85 -15.58
N ARG A 155 -17.34 4.63 -16.00
CA ARG A 155 -16.42 3.53 -16.33
C ARG A 155 -15.14 4.05 -17.00
N TYR A 156 -14.08 3.27 -16.87
CA TYR A 156 -12.72 3.40 -17.41
C TYR A 156 -11.71 3.94 -16.39
N LEU A 157 -10.73 3.08 -16.05
CA LEU A 157 -9.43 3.29 -15.37
C LEU A 157 -9.23 2.57 -14.02
N ILE A 158 -10.26 2.28 -13.22
CA ILE A 158 -10.04 1.84 -11.83
C ILE A 158 -9.87 0.32 -11.71
N GLY A 159 -10.67 -0.45 -12.44
CA GLY A 159 -10.57 -1.92 -12.44
C GLY A 159 -9.26 -2.41 -13.04
N GLY A 160 -8.70 -1.68 -14.01
CA GLY A 160 -7.44 -2.05 -14.69
C GLY A 160 -6.25 -2.05 -13.74
N ARG A 161 -5.97 -0.91 -13.09
CA ARG A 161 -4.80 -0.77 -12.20
C ARG A 161 -4.85 -1.69 -10.98
N LEU A 162 -6.05 -1.94 -10.44
CA LEU A 162 -6.23 -2.84 -9.30
C LEU A 162 -6.02 -4.31 -9.73
N SER A 163 -6.53 -4.69 -10.90
CA SER A 163 -6.28 -6.03 -11.47
C SER A 163 -4.83 -6.23 -11.90
N GLU A 164 -4.16 -5.18 -12.39
CA GLU A 164 -2.76 -5.19 -12.79
C GLU A 164 -1.84 -5.37 -11.57
N LEU A 165 -2.05 -4.60 -10.51
CA LEU A 165 -1.31 -4.76 -9.25
C LEU A 165 -1.57 -6.11 -8.57
N ILE A 166 -2.80 -6.62 -8.60
CA ILE A 166 -3.09 -7.97 -8.09
C ILE A 166 -2.35 -9.02 -8.92
N ASN A 167 -2.37 -8.92 -10.25
CA ASN A 167 -1.67 -9.85 -11.12
C ASN A 167 -0.15 -9.79 -10.94
N GLU A 168 0.43 -8.59 -10.83
CA GLU A 168 1.85 -8.39 -10.52
C GLU A 168 2.22 -9.00 -9.17
N PHE A 169 1.39 -8.77 -8.15
CA PHE A 169 1.61 -9.33 -6.81
C PHE A 169 1.53 -10.86 -6.80
N GLN A 170 0.54 -11.45 -7.47
CA GLN A 170 0.42 -12.91 -7.61
C GLN A 170 1.62 -13.52 -8.36
N LEU A 171 2.10 -12.85 -9.42
CA LEU A 171 3.31 -13.24 -10.12
C LEU A 171 4.54 -13.13 -9.22
N LEU A 172 4.61 -12.11 -8.36
CA LEU A 172 5.71 -11.92 -7.42
C LEU A 172 5.73 -12.97 -6.31
N ILE A 173 4.57 -13.34 -5.75
CA ILE A 173 4.46 -14.47 -4.82
C ILE A 173 4.92 -15.77 -5.51
N ALA A 174 4.46 -16.02 -6.73
CA ALA A 174 4.84 -17.22 -7.48
C ALA A 174 6.34 -17.25 -7.83
N LYS A 175 6.97 -16.09 -7.98
CA LYS A 175 8.42 -15.94 -8.23
C LYS A 175 9.22 -16.09 -6.95
N SER A 176 8.82 -15.46 -5.85
CA SER A 176 9.52 -15.58 -4.55
C SER A 176 9.45 -17.01 -4.01
N ALA A 177 8.32 -17.69 -4.16
CA ALA A 177 8.18 -19.11 -3.79
C ALA A 177 9.18 -20.02 -4.55
N ARG A 178 9.49 -19.69 -5.81
CA ARG A 178 10.51 -20.39 -6.62
C ARG A 178 11.94 -20.03 -6.25
N THR A 179 12.22 -18.76 -5.93
CA THR A 179 13.55 -18.33 -5.48
C THR A 179 13.89 -18.92 -4.11
N ILE A 180 12.90 -19.00 -3.21
CA ILE A 180 13.07 -19.63 -1.89
C ILE A 180 13.34 -21.13 -2.06
N THR A 181 12.61 -21.85 -2.92
CA THR A 181 12.88 -23.29 -3.15
C THR A 181 14.20 -23.57 -3.89
N GLY A 182 14.66 -22.67 -4.77
CA GLY A 182 15.94 -22.81 -5.47
C GLY A 182 17.17 -22.56 -4.60
N LEU A 183 17.05 -21.81 -3.50
CA LEU A 183 18.12 -21.61 -2.51
C LEU A 183 18.38 -22.85 -1.64
N PHE A 184 17.49 -23.85 -1.65
CA PHE A 184 17.60 -25.10 -0.88
C PHE A 184 17.94 -26.34 -1.73
N SER A 185 18.18 -26.20 -3.04
CA SER A 185 18.55 -27.33 -3.93
C SER A 185 20.01 -27.31 -4.39
N SER A 186 20.89 -26.58 -3.68
CA SER A 186 22.33 -26.47 -3.95
C SER A 186 23.15 -26.92 -2.75
#